data_AF-A0A1F8JBZ0-F1
#
_entry.id   AF-A0A1F8JBZ0-F1
#
_cell.length_a   1.000
_cell.length_b   1.000
_cell.length_c   1.000
_cell.angle_alpha   90.00
_cell.angle_beta   90.00
_cell.angle_gamma   90.00
#
_symmetry.space_group_name_H-M   'P 1'
#
loop_
_entity.id
_entity.type
_entity.pdbx_description
1 polymer ?
#
loop_
_entity_poly.entity_id
_entity_poly.type
_entity_poly.pdbx_seq_one_letter_code
_entity_poly.pdbx_strand_id
1 'polypeptide(L)' 'MGRFFTLFAVILVFCGLLLHYKVDIPIIFAWIGQMPGDVIVNKGRSVIYLPITTAASTSLLITILTSP' A
#
# COMPACT_ATOMS: atom_id res chain seq x y z
N MET A 1 5.00 -28.28 -4.90
CA MET A 1 3.92 -27.46 -5.49
C MET A 1 2.73 -27.29 -4.55
N GLY A 2 2.08 -28.35 -4.05
CA GLY A 2 0.90 -28.22 -3.16
C GLY A 2 1.12 -27.33 -1.93
N ARG A 3 2.28 -27.43 -1.28
CA ARG A 3 2.62 -26.62 -0.10
C ARG A 3 2.64 -25.10 -0.37
N PHE A 4 3.04 -24.67 -1.57
CA PHE A 4 2.99 -23.26 -1.98
C PHE A 4 1.54 -22.78 -2.15
N PHE A 5 0.69 -23.58 -2.79
CA PHE A 5 -0.73 -23.26 -2.94
C PHE A 5 -1.45 -23.18 -1.60
N THR A 6 -1.15 -24.10 -0.67
CA THR A 6 -1.70 -24.04 0.68
C THR A 6 -1.27 -22.77 1.41
N LEU A 7 0.01 -22.39 1.31
CA LEU A 7 0.53 -21.19 1.94
C LEU A 7 -0.12 -19.92 1.35
N PHE A 8 -0.26 -19.87 0.02
CA PHE A 8 -0.89 -18.76 -0.68
C PHE A 8 -2.37 -18.62 -0.31
N ALA A 9 -3.11 -19.73 -0.23
CA ALA A 9 -4.50 -19.72 0.18
C ALA A 9 -4.68 -19.21 1.62
N VAL A 10 -3.82 -19.65 2.54
CA VAL A 10 -3.86 -19.17 3.94
C VAL A 10 -3.57 -17.67 4.00
N ILE A 11 -2.54 -17.18 3.31
CA ILE A 11 -2.22 -15.74 3.25
C ILE A 11 -3.40 -14.94 2.70
N LEU A 12 -4.04 -15.44 1.64
CA LEU A 12 -5.14 -14.75 0.97
C LEU A 12 -6.40 -14.69 1.84
N VAL A 13 -6.70 -15.76 2.58
CA VAL A 13 -7.80 -15.78 3.57
C VAL A 13 -7.53 -14.79 4.70
N PHE A 14 -6.31 -14.76 5.25
CA PHE A 14 -5.94 -13.80 6.28
C PHE A 14 -6.02 -12.35 5.78
N CYS A 15 -5.55 -12.08 4.56
CA CYS A 15 -5.61 -10.76 3.96
C CYS A 15 -7.08 -10.32 3.74
N GLY A 16 -7.93 -11.23 3.25
CA GLY A 16 -9.37 -10.99 3.12
C GLY A 16 -10.05 -10.73 4.47
N LEU A 17 -9.65 -11.44 5.52
CA LEU A 17 -10.17 -11.24 6.87
C LEU A 17 -9.79 -9.85 7.42
N LEU A 18 -8.53 -9.44 7.25
CA LEU A 18 -8.05 -8.11 7.64
C LEU A 18 -8.82 -7.00 6.91
N LEU A 19 -9.03 -7.15 5.60
CA LEU A 19 -9.81 -6.20 4.81
C LEU A 19 -11.30 -6.18 5.22
N HIS A 20 -11.89 -7.33 5.53
CA HIS A 20 -13.31 -7.45 5.87
C HIS A 20 -13.64 -6.80 7.22
N TYR A 21 -12.78 -6.96 8.22
CA TYR A 21 -12.98 -6.35 9.54
C TYR A 21 -12.77 -4.84 9.56
N LYS A 22 -12.55 -4.20 8.40
CA LYS A 22 -12.04 -2.82 8.32
C LYS A 22 -10.91 -2.63 9.32
N VAL A 23 -10.01 -3.62 9.39
CA VAL A 23 -8.72 -3.38 10.00
C VAL A 23 -8.10 -2.34 9.08
N ASP A 24 -8.23 -1.08 9.46
CA ASP A 24 -7.61 0.04 8.78
C ASP A 24 -6.17 -0.41 8.54
N ILE A 25 -5.84 -0.62 7.26
CA ILE A 25 -4.56 -1.21 6.88
C ILE A 25 -3.50 -0.38 7.60
N PRO A 26 -2.80 -1.01 8.54
CA PRO A 26 -2.36 -0.35 9.76
C PRO A 26 -1.32 0.66 9.36
N ILE A 27 -1.39 1.90 9.86
CA ILE A 27 -0.28 2.82 10.17
C ILE A 27 0.83 2.97 9.09
N ILE A 28 1.49 1.88 8.69
CA ILE A 28 2.34 1.62 7.52
C ILE A 28 1.71 1.92 6.16
N PHE A 29 0.39 2.08 6.01
CA PHE A 29 -0.18 2.61 4.75
C PHE A 29 -0.92 3.94 4.94
N ALA A 30 -1.06 4.41 6.18
CA ALA A 30 -1.71 5.69 6.47
C ALA A 30 -0.87 6.89 5.99
N TRP A 31 0.44 6.74 5.93
CA TRP A 31 1.35 7.76 5.40
C TRP A 31 1.32 7.85 3.87
N ILE A 32 0.75 6.86 3.16
CA ILE A 32 0.55 6.91 1.71
C ILE A 32 -0.51 7.97 1.38
N GLY A 33 -0.18 8.79 0.40
CA GLY A 33 0.41 10.07 0.73
C GLY A 33 -0.37 11.11 1.54
N GLN A 34 0.11 11.23 2.76
CA GLN A 34 0.05 12.44 3.57
C GLN A 34 1.34 13.28 3.42
N MET A 35 2.25 12.90 2.51
CA MET A 35 3.51 13.62 2.34
C MET A 35 3.28 14.98 1.65
N PRO A 36 3.97 16.04 2.13
CA PRO A 36 3.91 17.34 1.49
C PRO A 36 4.46 17.23 0.05
N GLY A 37 3.59 17.49 -0.93
CA GLY A 37 3.89 17.32 -2.36
C GLY A 37 2.96 16.33 -3.07
N ASP A 38 2.24 15.49 -2.33
CA ASP A 38 1.22 14.63 -2.94
C ASP A 38 -0.03 15.42 -3.28
N VAL A 39 -0.57 15.18 -4.49
CA VAL A 39 -1.65 15.99 -5.05
C VAL A 39 -2.97 15.26 -4.89
N ILE A 40 -3.87 15.84 -4.10
CA ILE A 40 -5.25 15.35 -3.94
C ILE A 40 -6.17 16.27 -4.72
N VAL A 41 -6.72 15.76 -5.82
CA VAL A 41 -7.70 16.49 -6.64
C VAL A 41 -9.09 15.98 -6.32
N ASN A 42 -9.85 16.76 -5.56
CA ASN A 42 -11.25 16.50 -5.25
C ASN A 42 -12.15 17.09 -6.35
N LYS A 43 -12.72 16.25 -7.20
CA LYS A 43 -13.71 16.61 -8.23
C LYS A 43 -15.08 16.06 -7.82
N GLY A 44 -15.71 16.68 -6.84
CA GLY A 44 -17.07 16.37 -6.38
C GLY A 44 -17.26 14.92 -5.95
N ARG A 45 -17.62 14.04 -6.89
CA ARG A 45 -17.84 12.60 -6.67
C ARG A 45 -16.57 11.74 -6.83
N SER A 46 -15.50 12.30 -7.36
CA SER A 46 -14.23 11.60 -7.63
C SER A 46 -13.08 12.27 -6.90
N VAL A 47 -12.28 11.48 -6.19
CA VAL A 47 -11.02 11.90 -5.58
C VAL A 47 -9.89 11.27 -6.39
N ILE A 48 -9.10 12.09 -7.07
CA ILE A 48 -7.91 11.64 -7.79
C ILE A 48 -6.72 11.87 -6.86
N TYR A 49 -6.02 10.79 -6.56
CA TYR A 49 -4.93 10.77 -5.62
C TYR A 49 -3.61 10.52 -6.38
N LEU A 50 -2.69 11.49 -6.35
CA LEU A 50 -1.40 11.45 -7.04
C LEU A 50 -0.24 11.40 -6.03
N PRO A 51 0.25 10.20 -5.65
CA PRO A 51 1.35 10.01 -4.70
C PRO A 51 2.72 10.28 -5.35
N ILE A 52 2.96 11.49 -5.86
CA ILE A 52 4.22 11.81 -6.56
C ILE A 52 5.41 11.66 -5.59
N THR A 53 5.31 12.29 -4.44
CA THR A 53 6.35 12.34 -3.40
C THR A 53 6.45 11.00 -2.68
N THR A 54 5.31 10.41 -2.34
CA THR A 54 5.28 9.10 -1.69
C THR A 54 5.89 8.03 -2.61
N ALA A 55 5.58 8.02 -3.91
CA ALA A 55 6.14 7.06 -4.84
C ALA A 55 7.65 7.27 -5.04
N ALA A 56 8.10 8.52 -5.20
CA ALA A 56 9.52 8.84 -5.37
C ALA A 56 10.36 8.46 -4.14
N SER A 57 9.88 8.80 -2.94
CA SER A 57 10.56 8.46 -1.68
C SER A 57 10.60 6.95 -1.44
N THR A 58 9.49 6.24 -1.68
CA THR A 58 9.43 4.78 -1.55
C THR A 58 10.38 4.10 -2.55
N SER A 59 10.40 4.55 -3.80
CA SER A 59 11.33 4.04 -4.81
C SER A 59 12.78 4.23 -4.37
N LEU A 60 13.13 5.42 -3.89
CA LEU A 60 14.48 5.73 -3.44
C LEU A 60 14.91 4.89 -2.23
N LEU A 61 14.01 4.71 -1.25
CA LEU A 61 14.25 3.83 -0.10
C LEU A 61 14.51 2.38 -0.53
N ILE A 62 13.68 1.84 -1.42
CA ILE A 62 13.86 0.49 -1.95
C ILE A 62 15.19 0.38 -2.71
N THR A 63 15.53 1.38 -3.52
CA THR A 63 16.81 1.41 -4.23
C THR A 63 17.99 1.39 -3.26
N ILE A 64 17.98 2.18 -2.19
CA ILE A 64 19.06 2.19 -1.18
C ILE A 64 19.15 0.85 -0.44
N LEU A 65 18.02 0.24 -0.10
CA LEU A 65 17.98 -1.04 0.63
C LEU A 65 18.41 -2.23 -0.24
N THR A 66 18.19 -2.14 -1.55
CA THR A 66 18.45 -3.24 -2.50
C THR A 66 19.74 -3.01 -3.29
N SER A 67 20.30 -1.79 -3.30
CA SER A 67 21.55 -1.51 -3.98
C SER A 67 22.68 -2.32 -3.33
N PRO A 68 23.54 -2.98 -4.14
CA PRO A 68 24.64 -3.81 -3.66
C PRO A 68 25.74 -3.02 -2.95
#